data_AF-A0AAU3KXT5-F1
#
_entry.id   AF-A0AAU3KXT5-F1
#
_cell.length_a   1.000
_cell.length_b   1.000
_cell.length_c   1.000
_cell.angle_alpha   90.00
_cell.angle_beta   90.00
_cell.angle_gamma   90.00
#
_symmetry.space_group_name_H-M   'P 1'
#
loop_
_entity.id
_entity.type
_entity.pdbx_description
1 polymer ?
#
loop_
_entity_poly.entity_id
_entity_poly.type
_entity_poly.pdbx_seq_one_letter_code
_entity_poly.pdbx_strand_id
1 'polypeptide(L)'
;MAALGVAGRELSFYDAQLPTPAEPFRIELNGPEGATWVWGPEDAEQRIQGSALDFCLRVTQRRSLAETGLTAVGADAQQWLEVARVFL
;
A
#
# COMPACT_ATOMS: atom_id res chain seq x y z
N MET A 1 12.52 0.90 1.07
CA MET A 1 11.54 -0.18 0.86
C MET A 1 10.13 0.35 0.60
N ALA A 2 9.57 1.24 1.43
CA ALA A 2 8.22 1.75 1.22
C ALA A 2 7.96 2.28 -0.21
N ALA A 3 8.85 3.12 -0.76
CA ALA A 3 8.73 3.62 -2.14
C ALA A 3 8.75 2.52 -3.22
N LEU A 4 9.50 1.44 -3.03
CA LEU A 4 9.49 0.29 -3.95
C LEU A 4 8.18 -0.49 -3.85
N GLY A 5 7.61 -0.62 -2.64
CA GLY A 5 6.29 -1.20 -2.45
C GLY A 5 5.19 -0.39 -3.16
N VAL A 6 5.27 0.94 -3.11
CA VAL A 6 4.35 1.83 -3.84
C VAL A 6 4.49 1.67 -5.36
N ALA A 7 5.73 1.60 -5.88
CA ALA A 7 5.98 1.37 -7.30
C ALA A 7 5.50 -0.03 -7.78
N GLY A 8 5.51 -1.03 -6.89
CA GLY A 8 5.06 -2.40 -7.17
C GLY A 8 3.55 -2.61 -7.18
N ARG A 9 2.72 -1.55 -7.04
CA ARG A 9 1.26 -1.66 -7.00
C ARG A 9 0.70 -2.38 -8.22
N GLU A 10 1.00 -1.90 -9.42
CA GLU A 10 0.44 -2.48 -10.66
C GLU A 10 0.90 -3.93 -10.88
N LEU A 11 2.16 -4.23 -10.54
CA LEU A 11 2.70 -5.58 -10.57
C LEU A 11 2.00 -6.50 -9.56
N SER A 12 1.60 -6.00 -8.39
CA SER A 12 0.86 -6.80 -7.40
C SER A 12 -0.51 -7.22 -7.92
N PHE A 13 -1.23 -6.34 -8.62
CA PHE A 13 -2.51 -6.68 -9.25
C PHE A 13 -2.32 -7.64 -10.43
N TYR A 14 -1.29 -7.42 -11.23
CA TYR A 14 -0.95 -8.30 -12.35
C TYR A 14 -0.61 -9.73 -11.88
N ASP A 15 0.25 -9.87 -10.86
CA ASP A 15 0.63 -11.17 -10.27
C ASP A 15 -0.58 -11.89 -9.65
N ALA A 16 -1.50 -11.13 -9.04
CA ALA A 16 -2.75 -11.66 -8.50
C ALA A 16 -3.83 -11.95 -9.57
N GLN A 17 -3.53 -11.72 -10.86
CA GLN A 17 -4.49 -11.84 -11.97
C GLN A 17 -5.76 -11.01 -11.78
N LEU A 18 -5.64 -9.87 -11.10
CA LEU A 18 -6.72 -8.93 -10.83
C LEU A 18 -6.69 -7.76 -11.82
N PRO A 19 -7.84 -7.11 -12.09
CA PRO A 19 -7.87 -5.91 -12.90
C PRO A 19 -6.99 -4.81 -12.28
N THR A 20 -6.16 -4.18 -13.10
CA THR A 20 -5.32 -3.07 -12.66
C THR A 20 -6.21 -1.87 -12.30
N PRO A 21 -6.07 -1.28 -11.10
CA PRO A 21 -6.82 -0.10 -10.72
C PRO A 21 -6.52 1.06 -11.68
N ALA A 22 -7.57 1.63 -12.27
CA ALA A 22 -7.44 2.80 -13.14
C ALA A 22 -7.26 4.09 -12.33
N GLU A 23 -7.73 4.10 -11.08
CA GLU A 23 -7.72 5.27 -10.21
C GLU A 23 -6.38 5.46 -9.49
N PRO A 24 -5.98 6.72 -9.25
CA PRO A 24 -4.81 7.02 -8.45
C PRO A 24 -5.05 6.61 -6.99
N PHE A 25 -3.97 6.23 -6.30
CA PHE A 25 -4.01 5.94 -4.87
C PHE A 25 -3.31 7.04 -4.10
N ARG A 26 -3.88 7.42 -2.97
CA ARG A 26 -3.21 8.20 -1.94
C ARG A 26 -2.59 7.25 -0.92
N ILE A 27 -1.30 7.37 -0.67
CA ILE A 27 -0.60 6.54 0.34
C ILE A 27 0.08 7.47 1.32
N GLU A 28 -0.29 7.36 2.60
CA GLU A 28 0.20 8.23 3.68
C GLU A 28 0.77 7.37 4.79
N LEU A 29 2.09 7.27 4.87
CA LEU A 29 2.78 6.41 5.82
C LEU A 29 3.56 7.24 6.84
N ASN A 30 3.34 6.96 8.12
CA ASN A 30 4.15 7.57 9.18
C ASN A 30 5.52 6.88 9.23
N GLY A 31 6.55 7.63 8.88
CA GLY A 31 7.94 7.21 8.99
C GLY A 31 8.41 7.11 10.44
N PRO A 32 9.50 6.36 10.70
CA PRO A 32 9.99 6.10 12.04
C PRO A 32 10.48 7.35 12.80
N GLU A 33 10.82 8.42 12.09
CA GLU A 33 11.30 9.69 12.66
C GLU A 33 10.17 10.74 12.77
N GLY A 34 8.90 10.32 12.66
CA GLY A 34 7.73 11.21 12.74
C GLY A 34 7.41 11.95 11.44
N ALA A 35 8.24 11.82 10.40
CA ALA A 35 7.94 12.34 9.08
C ALA A 35 6.85 11.49 8.39
N THR A 36 5.80 12.13 7.89
CA THR A 36 4.79 11.44 7.06
C THR A 36 5.25 11.42 5.61
N TRP A 37 5.32 10.23 5.04
CA TRP A 37 5.58 10.01 3.63
C TRP A 37 4.28 9.90 2.87
N VAL A 38 4.27 10.51 1.70
CA VAL A 38 3.06 10.80 0.98
C VAL A 38 3.27 10.51 -0.48
N TRP A 39 2.38 9.71 -1.08
CA TRP A 39 2.36 9.44 -2.51
C TRP A 39 0.95 9.60 -3.08
N GLY A 40 0.90 10.06 -4.33
CA GLY A 40 -0.36 10.26 -5.05
C GLY A 40 -1.13 11.52 -4.67
N PRO A 41 -2.20 11.83 -5.42
CA PRO A 41 -2.94 13.07 -5.31
C PRO A 41 -3.85 13.08 -4.07
N GLU A 42 -4.10 14.26 -3.51
CA GLU A 42 -4.85 14.44 -2.25
C GLU A 42 -6.34 14.11 -2.39
N ASP A 43 -6.88 14.21 -3.60
CA ASP A 43 -8.28 13.95 -3.95
C ASP A 43 -8.56 12.50 -4.37
N ALA A 44 -7.56 11.60 -4.28
CA ALA A 44 -7.78 10.19 -4.60
C ALA A 44 -8.85 9.57 -3.68
N GLU A 45 -9.75 8.81 -4.28
CA GLU A 45 -10.79 8.05 -3.58
C GLU A 45 -10.21 6.81 -2.89
N GLN A 46 -9.17 6.20 -3.49
CA GLN A 46 -8.44 5.06 -2.96
C GLN A 46 -7.32 5.54 -2.03
N ARG A 47 -7.32 5.17 -0.75
CA ARG A 47 -6.35 5.63 0.24
C ARG A 47 -5.78 4.51 1.11
N ILE A 48 -4.50 4.57 1.45
CA ILE A 48 -3.85 3.72 2.44
C ILE A 48 -3.12 4.57 3.46
N GLN A 49 -3.34 4.29 4.73
CA GLN A 49 -2.70 5.01 5.83
C GLN A 49 -2.17 4.05 6.90
N GLY A 50 -1.09 4.43 7.58
CA GLY A 50 -0.56 3.69 8.73
C GLY A 50 0.94 3.85 8.89
N SER A 51 1.60 2.95 9.63
CA SER A 51 3.04 3.05 9.83
C SER A 51 3.83 2.55 8.61
N ALA A 52 4.94 3.23 8.28
CA ALA A 52 5.83 2.78 7.22
C ALA A 52 6.44 1.41 7.51
N LEU A 53 6.62 1.08 8.80
CA LEU A 53 7.11 -0.23 9.25
C LEU A 53 6.08 -1.32 8.94
N ASP A 54 4.83 -1.14 9.34
CA ASP A 54 3.76 -2.10 9.04
C ASP A 54 3.56 -2.27 7.54
N PHE A 55 3.63 -1.18 6.78
CA PHE A 55 3.59 -1.25 5.32
C PHE A 55 4.73 -2.11 4.77
N CYS A 56 5.98 -1.88 5.22
CA CYS A 56 7.12 -2.71 4.81
C CYS A 56 6.94 -4.19 5.18
N LEU A 57 6.45 -4.49 6.39
CA LEU A 57 6.18 -5.85 6.85
C LEU A 57 5.06 -6.51 6.02
N ARG A 58 4.04 -5.74 5.65
CA ARG A 58 2.94 -6.22 4.84
C ARG A 58 3.38 -6.55 3.41
N VAL A 59 4.05 -5.62 2.72
CA VAL A 59 4.49 -5.83 1.32
C VAL A 59 5.58 -6.88 1.20
N THR A 60 6.30 -7.19 2.28
CA THR A 60 7.27 -8.30 2.33
C THR A 60 6.67 -9.62 2.84
N GLN A 61 5.35 -9.66 3.05
CA GLN A 61 4.61 -10.83 3.58
C GLN A 61 5.15 -11.37 4.91
N ARG A 62 5.70 -10.48 5.76
CA ARG A 62 6.22 -10.83 7.10
C ARG A 62 5.16 -10.72 8.20
N ARG A 63 4.03 -10.06 7.93
CA ARG A 63 2.85 -9.99 8.78
C ARG A 63 1.58 -10.06 7.94
N SER A 64 0.53 -10.65 8.50
CA SER A 64 -0.80 -10.57 7.92
C SER A 64 -1.35 -9.15 8.03
N LEU A 65 -2.31 -8.77 7.18
CA LEU A 65 -2.94 -7.45 7.24
C LEU A 65 -3.59 -7.18 8.60
N ALA A 66 -4.22 -8.20 9.20
CA ALA A 66 -4.87 -8.11 10.51
C ALA A 66 -3.90 -7.82 11.68
N GLU A 67 -2.60 -8.08 11.49
CA GLU A 67 -1.55 -7.83 12.48
C GLU A 67 -0.84 -6.48 12.25
N THR A 68 -1.34 -5.67 11.31
CA THR A 68 -0.80 -4.35 11.00
C THR A 68 -1.77 -3.25 11.39
N GLY A 69 -1.25 -2.06 11.73
CA GLY A 69 -2.07 -0.86 11.89
C GLY A 69 -2.43 -0.17 10.57
N LEU A 70 -2.37 -0.89 9.43
CA LEU A 70 -2.68 -0.33 8.13
C LEU A 70 -4.19 -0.23 7.95
N THR A 71 -4.62 0.90 7.40
CA THR A 71 -6.01 1.14 7.03
C THR A 71 -6.08 1.43 5.53
N ALA A 72 -7.17 0.99 4.91
CA ALA A 72 -7.46 1.24 3.51
C ALA A 72 -8.89 1.76 3.34
N VAL A 73 -9.04 2.77 2.49
CA VAL A 73 -10.32 3.34 2.07
C VAL A 73 -10.43 3.15 0.56
N GLY A 74 -11.57 2.63 0.10
CA GLY A 74 -11.80 2.29 -1.30
C GLY A 74 -11.51 0.82 -1.61
N ALA A 75 -12.27 0.25 -2.56
CA ALA A 75 -12.26 -1.19 -2.83
C ALA A 75 -10.90 -1.69 -3.34
N ASP A 76 -10.25 -0.92 -4.22
CA ASP A 76 -8.96 -1.31 -4.78
C ASP A 76 -7.82 -1.13 -3.76
N ALA A 77 -7.92 -0.13 -2.87
CA ALA A 77 -6.97 0.03 -1.77
C ALA A 77 -7.03 -1.17 -0.80
N GLN A 78 -8.25 -1.59 -0.43
CA GLN A 78 -8.45 -2.77 0.41
C GLN A 78 -7.92 -4.03 -0.27
N GLN A 79 -8.28 -4.23 -1.54
CA GLN A 79 -7.81 -5.38 -2.30
C GLN A 79 -6.29 -5.38 -2.47
N TRP A 80 -5.68 -4.22 -2.71
CA TRP A 80 -4.23 -4.14 -2.81
C TRP A 80 -3.56 -4.57 -1.52
N LEU A 81 -4.05 -4.13 -0.35
CA LEU A 81 -3.51 -4.58 0.93
C LEU A 81 -3.73 -6.08 1.21
N GLU A 82 -4.53 -6.81 0.43
CA GLU A 82 -4.65 -8.28 0.49
C GLU A 82 -3.64 -8.99 -0.42
N VAL A 83 -3.24 -8.36 -1.52
CA VAL A 83 -2.33 -8.98 -2.51
C VAL A 83 -0.95 -8.33 -2.57
N ALA A 84 -0.69 -7.29 -1.78
CA ALA A 84 0.52 -6.49 -1.87
C ALA A 84 1.78 -7.33 -1.69
N ARG A 85 2.72 -7.17 -2.63
CA ARG A 85 4.05 -7.78 -2.65
C ARG A 85 5.10 -6.75 -3.09
N VAL A 86 6.32 -6.87 -2.56
CA VAL A 86 7.47 -6.15 -3.08
C VAL A 86 8.12 -6.96 -4.19
N PHE A 87 8.44 -6.30 -5.29
CA PHE A 87 9.18 -6.87 -6.41
C PHE A 87 10.56 -6.18 -6.44
N LEU A 88 11.63 -6.97 -6.35
CA LEU A 88 13.03 -6.52 -6.32
C LEU A 88 13.74 -6.85 -7.62
#